data_AF-A0A3M6BUC1-F1
#
_entry.id   AF-A0A3M6BUC1-F1
#
_cell.length_a   1.000
_cell.length_b   1.000
_cell.length_c   1.000
_cell.angle_alpha   90.00
_cell.angle_beta   90.00
_cell.angle_gamma   90.00
#
_symmetry.space_group_name_H-M   'P 1'
#
loop_
_entity.id
_entity.type
_entity.pdbx_description
1 polymer ?
#
loop_
_entity_poly.entity_id
_entity_poly.type
_entity_poly.pdbx_seq_one_letter_code
_entity_poly.pdbx_strand_id
1 'polypeptide(L)'
;FRPSLGEETFLVLVISLMCWLGGRRIPIERTDFHYRRSSLRDDSLLWGPNLTFGTERTEIEFASHYLQQPVVQDLVSLKEFLRSAPQWLVIRFRNQYGLASKVFQRLRDCHYSEWPTLQAFALEQHLSASTVRRKLKLGGFSYQEIKDEMRRGLAFGLLRQGKASISDIAAQLGFQEPSAFHRAFKKWTGESPGQYRLRLQACADESQSSELS
;
A
#
# COMPACT_ATOMS: atom_id res chain seq x y z
N PHE A 1 19.27 -20.78 5.02
CA PHE A 1 18.62 -19.66 4.32
C PHE A 1 17.18 -20.06 4.06
N ARG A 2 16.18 -19.34 4.61
CA ARG A 2 14.78 -19.59 4.25
C ARG A 2 14.55 -19.00 2.86
N PRO A 3 14.15 -19.78 1.83
CA PRO A 3 13.96 -19.27 0.48
C PRO A 3 12.96 -18.09 0.42
N SER A 4 11.99 -18.06 1.34
CA SER A 4 11.04 -16.96 1.51
C SER A 4 11.70 -15.59 1.79
N LEU A 5 12.84 -15.57 2.49
CA LEU A 5 13.53 -14.33 2.84
C LEU A 5 14.21 -13.69 1.62
N GLY A 6 14.62 -14.50 0.65
CA GLY A 6 15.25 -14.03 -0.59
C GLY A 6 14.27 -13.24 -1.44
N GLU A 7 13.08 -13.80 -1.66
CA GLU A 7 11.99 -13.17 -2.42
C GLU A 7 11.51 -11.88 -1.76
N GLU A 8 11.23 -11.92 -0.45
CA GLU A 8 10.86 -10.73 0.32
C GLU A 8 11.94 -9.63 0.22
N THR A 9 13.21 -9.99 0.39
CA THR A 9 14.29 -9.00 0.33
C THR A 9 14.42 -8.41 -1.07
N PHE A 10 14.33 -9.24 -2.10
CA PHE A 10 14.39 -8.79 -3.50
C PHE A 10 13.27 -7.79 -3.82
N LEU A 11 12.03 -8.13 -3.46
CA LEU A 11 10.88 -7.25 -3.70
C LEU A 11 10.98 -5.94 -2.91
N VAL A 12 11.43 -5.97 -1.66
CA VAL A 12 11.70 -4.75 -0.89
C VAL A 12 12.74 -3.88 -1.59
N LEU A 13 13.83 -4.47 -2.10
CA LEU A 13 14.87 -3.72 -2.80
C LEU A 13 14.35 -3.09 -4.09
N VAL A 14 13.61 -3.85 -4.90
CA VAL A 14 13.03 -3.36 -6.16
C VAL A 14 12.04 -2.23 -5.90
N ILE A 15 11.10 -2.40 -4.97
CA ILE A 15 10.11 -1.36 -4.65
C ILE A 15 10.77 -0.13 -4.03
N SER A 16 11.73 -0.33 -3.13
CA SER A 16 12.44 0.78 -2.51
C SER A 16 13.25 1.57 -3.55
N LEU A 17 13.84 0.88 -4.53
CA LEU A 17 14.53 1.51 -5.66
C LEU A 17 13.55 2.30 -6.54
N MET A 18 12.41 1.72 -6.91
CA MET A 18 11.40 2.43 -7.71
C MET A 18 10.86 3.67 -6.98
N CYS A 19 10.60 3.56 -5.67
CA CYS A 19 10.19 4.70 -4.84
C CYS A 19 11.27 5.78 -4.80
N TRP A 20 12.55 5.39 -4.72
CA TRP A 20 13.67 6.31 -4.75
C TRP A 20 13.77 7.01 -6.11
N LEU A 21 13.73 6.27 -7.21
CA LEU A 21 13.77 6.80 -8.58
C LEU A 21 12.65 7.81 -8.86
N GLY A 22 11.42 7.48 -8.48
CA GLY A 22 10.25 8.37 -8.66
C GLY A 22 10.13 9.47 -7.60
N GLY A 23 11.00 9.47 -6.58
CA GLY A 23 10.99 10.41 -5.45
C GLY A 23 9.71 10.40 -4.62
N ARG A 24 8.90 9.36 -4.77
CA ARG A 24 7.60 9.21 -4.11
C ARG A 24 7.33 7.75 -3.80
N ARG A 25 6.50 7.49 -2.80
CA ARG A 25 6.10 6.12 -2.47
C ARG A 25 5.18 5.57 -3.55
N ILE A 26 5.47 4.36 -4.00
CA ILE A 26 4.56 3.57 -4.83
C ILE A 26 3.68 2.75 -3.87
N PRO A 27 2.37 3.00 -3.86
CA PRO A 27 1.42 2.25 -3.07
C PRO A 27 1.26 0.84 -3.62
N ILE A 28 1.32 -0.14 -2.74
CA ILE A 28 1.15 -1.55 -3.12
C ILE A 28 -0.33 -1.89 -3.00
N GLU A 29 -0.94 -2.22 -4.13
CA GLU A 29 -2.37 -2.54 -4.23
C GLU A 29 -2.63 -4.00 -3.84
N ARG A 30 -1.74 -4.92 -4.22
CA ARG A 30 -1.78 -6.35 -3.87
C ARG A 30 -0.37 -6.89 -3.67
N THR A 31 -0.20 -7.74 -2.66
CA THR A 31 1.00 -8.58 -2.51
C THR A 31 0.56 -10.01 -2.27
N ASP A 32 1.04 -10.90 -3.12
CA ASP A 32 0.81 -12.33 -2.97
C ASP A 32 2.16 -13.04 -2.87
N PHE A 33 2.29 -13.93 -1.91
CA PHE A 33 3.49 -14.73 -1.70
C PHE A 33 3.18 -16.22 -1.87
N HIS A 34 3.99 -16.91 -2.67
CA HIS A 34 3.75 -18.34 -2.95
C HIS A 34 3.87 -19.21 -1.69
N TYR A 35 4.71 -18.79 -0.74
CA TYR A 35 4.97 -19.53 0.48
C TYR A 35 3.89 -19.28 1.54
N ARG A 36 3.68 -20.26 2.41
CA ARG A 36 2.77 -20.13 3.55
C ARG A 36 3.52 -19.62 4.77
N ARG A 37 3.07 -18.51 5.34
CA ARG A 37 3.42 -18.06 6.69
C ARG A 37 2.26 -17.36 7.36
N SER A 38 2.34 -17.19 8.68
CA SER A 38 1.46 -16.29 9.41
C SER A 38 1.84 -14.83 9.14
N SER A 39 0.83 -13.98 8.98
CA SER A 39 1.03 -12.53 8.94
C SER A 39 1.65 -12.07 10.25
N LEU A 40 2.76 -11.35 10.14
CA LEU A 40 3.35 -10.58 11.24
C LEU A 40 2.64 -9.22 11.36
N ARG A 41 2.78 -8.61 12.54
CA ARG A 41 2.14 -7.33 12.88
C ARG A 41 2.49 -6.20 11.91
N ASP A 42 3.72 -6.21 11.40
CA ASP A 42 4.29 -5.15 10.56
C ASP A 42 4.17 -5.45 9.06
N ASP A 43 3.67 -6.62 8.66
CA ASP A 43 3.66 -7.04 7.26
C ASP A 43 2.85 -6.08 6.38
N SER A 44 1.72 -5.62 6.89
CA SER A 44 0.81 -4.69 6.19
C SER A 44 1.40 -3.31 5.93
N LEU A 45 2.47 -2.94 6.64
CA LEU A 45 3.18 -1.67 6.44
C LEU A 45 4.21 -1.78 5.32
N LEU A 46 4.82 -2.96 5.17
CA LEU A 46 5.77 -3.31 4.10
C LEU A 46 5.04 -3.66 2.80
N TRP A 47 4.06 -4.55 2.87
CA TRP A 47 3.44 -5.22 1.72
C TRP A 47 2.05 -4.68 1.38
N GLY A 48 1.61 -3.65 2.10
CA GLY A 48 0.27 -3.11 1.97
C GLY A 48 -0.79 -3.98 2.65
N PRO A 49 -2.04 -3.49 2.66
CA PRO A 49 -3.12 -4.14 3.41
C PRO A 49 -3.68 -5.39 2.73
N ASN A 50 -3.44 -5.59 1.44
CA ASN A 50 -3.93 -6.74 0.67
C ASN A 50 -2.82 -7.78 0.48
N LEU A 51 -2.41 -8.36 1.60
CA LEU A 51 -1.37 -9.39 1.64
C LEU A 51 -1.99 -10.78 1.69
N THR A 52 -1.58 -11.68 0.80
CA THR A 52 -1.91 -13.10 0.88
C THR A 52 -0.69 -14.00 0.84
N PHE A 53 -0.85 -15.18 1.42
CA PHE A 53 0.18 -16.21 1.51
C PHE A 53 -0.37 -17.53 0.98
N GLY A 54 0.48 -18.32 0.34
CA GLY A 54 0.11 -19.63 -0.21
C GLY A 54 -0.55 -19.58 -1.58
N THR A 55 -0.25 -18.56 -2.39
CA THR A 55 -0.65 -18.46 -3.80
C THR A 55 0.28 -19.28 -4.71
N GLU A 56 -0.02 -19.34 -6.00
CA GLU A 56 0.85 -20.03 -6.98
C GLU A 56 2.20 -19.32 -7.19
N ARG A 57 2.19 -17.98 -7.12
CA ARG A 57 3.35 -17.13 -7.46
C ARG A 57 3.51 -15.99 -6.49
N THR A 58 4.75 -15.54 -6.36
CA THR A 58 5.10 -14.32 -5.61
C THR A 58 4.99 -13.11 -6.53
N GLU A 59 4.10 -12.18 -6.22
CA GLU A 59 3.82 -11.00 -7.04
C GLU A 59 3.41 -9.78 -6.23
N ILE A 60 3.66 -8.60 -6.81
CA ILE A 60 3.24 -7.32 -6.25
C ILE A 60 2.59 -6.50 -7.36
N GLU A 61 1.39 -6.01 -7.08
CA GLU A 61 0.64 -5.12 -7.97
C GLU A 61 0.64 -3.69 -7.43
N PHE A 62 0.84 -2.76 -8.35
CA PHE A 62 0.71 -1.33 -8.11
C PHE A 62 0.25 -0.65 -9.41
N ALA A 63 -0.30 0.55 -9.30
CA ALA A 63 -0.86 1.23 -10.46
C ALA A 63 0.19 1.56 -11.54
N SER A 64 -0.12 1.21 -12.79
CA SER A 64 0.80 1.39 -13.93
C SER A 64 1.21 2.83 -14.20
N HIS A 65 0.40 3.82 -13.79
CA HIS A 65 0.72 5.23 -13.96
C HIS A 65 2.00 5.66 -13.22
N TYR A 66 2.46 4.90 -12.21
CA TYR A 66 3.76 5.12 -11.56
C TYR A 66 4.93 4.84 -12.50
N LEU A 67 4.78 3.93 -13.48
CA LEU A 67 5.82 3.63 -14.47
C LEU A 67 6.02 4.76 -15.48
N GLN A 68 5.03 5.65 -15.63
CA GLN A 68 5.10 6.80 -16.53
C GLN A 68 5.70 8.05 -15.86
N GLN A 69 6.05 7.98 -14.58
CA GLN A 69 6.57 9.14 -13.86
C GLN A 69 8.04 9.39 -14.20
N PRO A 70 8.44 10.67 -14.29
CA PRO A 70 9.83 10.99 -14.55
C PRO A 70 10.71 10.51 -13.39
N VAL A 71 11.87 9.95 -13.73
CA VAL A 71 12.92 9.70 -12.75
C VAL A 71 13.42 11.07 -12.27
N VAL A 72 13.27 11.33 -10.97
CA VAL A 72 13.65 12.62 -10.36
C VAL A 72 15.05 12.57 -9.75
N GLN A 73 15.76 11.44 -9.91
CA GLN A 73 17.13 11.24 -9.44
C GLN A 73 18.12 11.53 -10.56
N ASP A 74 19.30 12.01 -10.18
CA ASP A 74 20.41 12.32 -11.06
C ASP A 74 21.63 11.39 -10.80
N LEU A 75 22.69 11.53 -11.60
CA LEU A 75 23.90 10.71 -11.44
C LEU A 75 24.64 10.98 -10.11
N VAL A 76 24.46 12.15 -9.52
CA VAL A 76 25.11 12.51 -8.24
C VAL A 76 24.42 11.77 -7.09
N SER A 77 23.10 11.88 -7.01
CA SER A 77 22.25 11.16 -6.05
C SER A 77 22.36 9.64 -6.21
N LEU A 78 22.52 9.12 -7.44
CA LEU A 78 22.80 7.70 -7.67
C LEU A 78 24.12 7.25 -7.06
N LYS A 79 25.20 8.02 -7.21
CA LYS A 79 26.51 7.68 -6.62
C LYS A 79 26.45 7.69 -5.09
N GLU A 80 25.74 8.64 -4.51
CA GLU A 80 25.55 8.73 -3.07
C GLU A 80 24.71 7.56 -2.52
N PHE A 81 23.65 7.21 -3.26
CA PHE A 81 22.81 6.05 -2.98
C PHE A 81 23.59 4.73 -3.04
N LEU A 82 24.39 4.49 -4.09
CA LEU A 82 25.17 3.26 -4.24
C LEU A 82 26.27 3.11 -3.17
N ARG A 83 26.86 4.23 -2.71
CA ARG A 83 27.83 4.22 -1.60
C ARG A 83 27.24 3.82 -0.26
N SER A 84 25.92 3.96 -0.10
CA SER A 84 25.19 3.73 1.14
C SER A 84 24.13 2.63 1.03
N ALA A 85 24.08 1.92 -0.10
CA ALA A 85 23.21 0.76 -0.30
C ALA A 85 23.81 -0.50 0.37
N PRO A 86 22.99 -1.44 0.90
CA PRO A 86 21.52 -1.52 0.87
C PRO A 86 20.82 -0.95 2.12
N GLN A 87 21.59 -0.50 3.12
CA GLN A 87 21.06 -0.01 4.40
C GLN A 87 20.05 1.14 4.22
N TRP A 88 20.27 2.07 3.29
CA TRP A 88 19.40 3.24 3.13
C TRP A 88 18.04 2.93 2.47
N LEU A 89 18.01 1.97 1.53
CA LEU A 89 16.78 1.45 0.91
C LEU A 89 15.87 0.82 1.95
N VAL A 90 16.45 -0.05 2.78
CA VAL A 90 15.74 -0.77 3.82
C VAL A 90 15.35 0.18 4.95
N ILE A 91 16.16 1.16 5.35
CA ILE A 91 15.85 2.10 6.43
C ILE A 91 14.72 3.07 6.06
N ARG A 92 14.64 3.59 4.82
CA ARG A 92 13.49 4.41 4.39
C ARG A 92 12.20 3.60 4.38
N PHE A 93 12.27 2.34 3.97
CA PHE A 93 11.11 1.44 3.94
C PHE A 93 10.73 0.91 5.34
N ARG A 94 11.73 0.68 6.21
CA ARG A 94 11.62 0.20 7.61
C ARG A 94 11.50 1.30 8.66
N ASN A 95 11.46 2.58 8.31
CA ASN A 95 11.07 3.65 9.25
C ASN A 95 9.56 3.60 9.62
N GLN A 96 9.03 2.39 9.60
CA GLN A 96 7.79 1.89 10.14
C GLN A 96 7.85 1.67 11.66
N TYR A 97 8.97 1.93 12.34
CA TYR A 97 8.96 2.10 13.80
C TYR A 97 8.76 3.56 14.22
N GLY A 98 8.62 4.46 13.24
CA GLY A 98 8.35 5.88 13.42
C GLY A 98 6.88 6.23 13.61
N LEU A 99 6.62 7.53 13.66
CA LEU A 99 5.29 8.11 13.84
C LEU A 99 4.30 7.70 12.73
N ALA A 100 4.79 7.41 11.51
CA ALA A 100 3.96 6.99 10.38
C ALA A 100 3.25 5.65 10.65
N SER A 101 3.93 4.67 11.24
CA SER A 101 3.26 3.40 11.56
C SER A 101 2.28 3.49 12.69
N LYS A 102 2.51 4.38 13.65
CA LYS A 102 1.49 4.69 14.66
C LYS A 102 0.23 5.25 14.01
N VAL A 103 0.37 6.07 12.95
CA VAL A 103 -0.78 6.49 12.14
C VAL A 103 -1.43 5.29 11.46
N PHE A 104 -0.67 4.49 10.70
CA PHE A 104 -1.22 3.32 9.99
C PHE A 104 -1.94 2.34 10.92
N GLN A 105 -1.34 2.02 12.07
CA GLN A 105 -1.94 1.14 13.07
C GLN A 105 -3.23 1.77 13.61
N ARG A 106 -3.19 3.05 14.00
CA ARG A 106 -4.36 3.76 14.51
C ARG A 106 -5.53 3.80 13.52
N LEU A 107 -5.24 3.96 12.22
CA LEU A 107 -6.24 3.97 11.14
C LEU A 107 -6.77 2.57 10.81
N ARG A 108 -5.97 1.51 11.06
CA ARG A 108 -6.38 0.12 10.87
C ARG A 108 -7.29 -0.37 11.98
N ASP A 109 -7.00 0.04 13.21
CA ASP A 109 -7.68 -0.44 14.41
C ASP A 109 -9.07 0.23 14.60
N CYS A 110 -9.44 1.19 13.76
CA CYS A 110 -10.74 1.86 13.81
C CYS A 110 -11.44 1.91 12.47
N HIS A 111 -12.77 2.09 12.52
CA HIS A 111 -13.57 2.23 11.31
C HIS A 111 -13.24 3.56 10.59
N TYR A 112 -13.45 3.63 9.28
CA TYR A 112 -13.15 4.82 8.48
C TYR A 112 -13.79 6.10 9.04
N SER A 113 -15.03 6.00 9.52
CA SER A 113 -15.79 7.10 10.14
C SER A 113 -15.12 7.68 11.39
N GLU A 114 -14.23 6.92 12.04
CA GLU A 114 -13.55 7.29 13.27
C GLU A 114 -12.09 7.70 13.03
N TRP A 115 -11.69 7.83 11.76
CA TRP A 115 -10.32 8.21 11.43
C TRP A 115 -10.00 9.59 11.97
N PRO A 116 -9.00 9.71 12.86
CA PRO A 116 -8.69 10.98 13.48
C PRO A 116 -8.27 12.03 12.44
N THR A 117 -8.38 13.29 12.85
CA THR A 117 -7.70 14.39 12.16
C THR A 117 -6.22 14.40 12.55
N LEU A 118 -5.39 15.12 11.80
CA LEU A 118 -3.99 15.32 12.19
C LEU A 118 -3.88 15.92 13.60
N GLN A 119 -4.78 16.85 13.98
CA GLN A 119 -4.78 17.42 15.32
C GLN A 119 -5.15 16.37 16.37
N ALA A 120 -6.22 15.61 16.15
CA ALA A 120 -6.65 14.57 17.08
C ALA A 120 -5.57 13.50 17.28
N PHE A 121 -4.96 13.01 16.20
CA PHE A 121 -3.85 12.06 16.28
C PHE A 121 -2.63 12.66 16.99
N ALA A 122 -2.32 13.95 16.76
CA ALA A 122 -1.21 14.60 17.44
C ALA A 122 -1.44 14.67 18.96
N LEU A 123 -2.67 14.98 19.39
CA LEU A 123 -3.06 14.97 20.80
C LEU A 123 -2.95 13.57 21.41
N GLU A 124 -3.42 12.53 20.72
CA GLU A 124 -3.26 11.12 21.14
C GLU A 124 -1.78 10.73 21.34
N GLN A 125 -0.86 11.35 20.60
CA GLN A 125 0.57 11.08 20.69
C GLN A 125 1.32 12.06 21.61
N HIS A 126 0.63 12.96 22.32
CA HIS A 126 1.22 14.04 23.13
C HIS A 126 2.20 14.91 22.33
N LEU A 127 1.88 15.20 21.07
CA LEU A 127 2.67 16.03 20.16
C LEU A 127 1.84 17.18 19.59
N SER A 128 2.52 18.23 19.12
CA SER A 128 1.88 19.25 18.30
C SER A 128 1.69 18.75 16.86
N ALA A 129 0.64 19.21 16.19
CA ALA A 129 0.39 18.88 14.77
C ALA A 129 1.58 19.27 13.86
N SER A 130 2.31 20.36 14.17
CA SER A 130 3.50 20.76 13.41
C SER A 130 4.65 19.76 13.58
N THR A 131 4.83 19.23 14.80
CA THR A 131 5.83 18.20 15.09
C THR A 131 5.51 16.90 14.38
N VAL A 132 4.24 16.48 14.39
CA VAL A 132 3.78 15.30 13.65
C VAL A 132 4.04 15.48 12.15
N ARG A 133 3.60 16.60 11.57
CA ARG A 133 3.82 16.90 10.14
C ARG A 133 5.30 16.90 9.76
N ARG A 134 6.16 17.52 10.57
CA ARG A 134 7.61 17.54 10.35
C ARG A 134 8.21 16.14 10.40
N LYS A 135 7.86 15.35 11.44
CA LYS A 135 8.36 13.98 11.59
C LYS A 135 7.90 13.06 10.46
N LEU A 136 6.64 13.19 10.02
CA LEU A 136 6.13 12.45 8.86
C LEU A 136 6.87 12.87 7.59
N LYS A 137 7.08 14.17 7.36
CA LYS A 137 7.79 14.69 6.17
C LYS A 137 9.24 14.23 6.12
N LEU A 138 9.93 14.15 7.26
CA LEU A 138 11.28 13.55 7.33
C LEU A 138 11.29 12.08 6.94
N GLY A 139 10.21 11.34 7.23
CA GLY A 139 10.00 9.97 6.78
C GLY A 139 9.49 9.85 5.34
N GLY A 140 9.28 10.97 4.62
CA GLY A 140 8.74 10.97 3.26
C GLY A 140 7.22 10.76 3.17
N PHE A 141 6.47 11.00 4.26
CA PHE A 141 5.02 10.86 4.29
C PHE A 141 4.32 12.18 4.65
N SER A 142 3.11 12.35 4.14
CA SER A 142 2.11 13.25 4.72
C SER A 142 0.98 12.44 5.35
N TYR A 143 0.28 13.05 6.31
CA TYR A 143 -0.86 12.42 6.96
C TYR A 143 -1.99 12.09 5.97
N GLN A 144 -2.20 12.96 4.99
CA GLN A 144 -3.22 12.76 3.96
C GLN A 144 -2.86 11.59 3.04
N GLU A 145 -1.61 11.48 2.60
CA GLU A 145 -1.15 10.35 1.78
C GLU A 145 -1.34 9.01 2.50
N ILE A 146 -1.09 8.96 3.82
CA ILE A 146 -1.32 7.75 4.64
C ILE A 146 -2.81 7.40 4.70
N LYS A 147 -3.70 8.39 4.90
CA LYS A 147 -5.15 8.17 4.88
C LYS A 147 -5.62 7.68 3.51
N ASP A 148 -5.16 8.31 2.44
CA ASP A 148 -5.53 7.93 1.08
C ASP A 148 -5.04 6.51 0.75
N GLU A 149 -3.87 6.13 1.24
CA GLU A 149 -3.32 4.78 1.09
C GLU A 149 -4.15 3.72 1.82
N MET A 150 -4.49 3.98 3.08
CA MET A 150 -5.36 3.09 3.83
C MET A 150 -6.74 2.98 3.16
N ARG A 151 -7.26 4.07 2.60
CA ARG A 151 -8.58 4.10 1.96
C ARG A 151 -8.57 3.29 0.66
N ARG A 152 -7.50 3.40 -0.14
CA ARG A 152 -7.24 2.56 -1.31
C ARG A 152 -7.22 1.09 -0.92
N GLY A 153 -6.40 0.75 0.08
CA GLY A 153 -6.26 -0.60 0.59
C GLY A 153 -7.57 -1.26 0.99
N LEU A 154 -8.37 -0.56 1.80
CA LEU A 154 -9.70 -1.02 2.20
C LEU A 154 -10.63 -1.22 1.00
N ALA A 155 -10.58 -0.33 -0.01
CA ALA A 155 -11.37 -0.46 -1.23
C ALA A 155 -11.08 -1.76 -1.97
N PHE A 156 -9.80 -2.08 -2.19
CA PHE A 156 -9.38 -3.32 -2.82
C PHE A 156 -9.80 -4.56 -2.03
N GLY A 157 -9.61 -4.54 -0.70
CA GLY A 157 -10.01 -5.65 0.17
C GLY A 157 -11.52 -5.92 0.10
N LEU A 158 -12.35 -4.88 0.13
CA LEU A 158 -13.80 -4.98 0.00
C LEU A 158 -14.23 -5.45 -1.39
N LEU A 159 -13.56 -4.99 -2.46
CA LEU A 159 -13.82 -5.44 -3.82
C LEU A 159 -13.48 -6.92 -4.01
N ARG A 160 -12.39 -7.40 -3.39
CA ARG A 160 -11.97 -8.81 -3.46
C ARG A 160 -12.91 -9.75 -2.71
N GLN A 161 -13.47 -9.31 -1.59
CA GLN A 161 -14.46 -10.12 -0.86
C GLN A 161 -15.75 -10.35 -1.67
N GLY A 162 -16.08 -9.45 -2.61
CA GLY A 162 -17.22 -9.61 -3.53
C GLY A 162 -18.62 -9.54 -2.90
N LYS A 163 -18.73 -9.44 -1.56
CA LYS A 163 -20.01 -9.50 -0.83
C LYS A 163 -20.81 -8.19 -0.84
N ALA A 164 -20.14 -7.05 -0.91
CA ALA A 164 -20.77 -5.73 -0.83
C ALA A 164 -21.00 -5.12 -2.22
N SER A 165 -22.09 -4.36 -2.40
CA SER A 165 -22.30 -3.60 -3.63
C SER A 165 -21.25 -2.48 -3.74
N ILE A 166 -20.99 -1.99 -4.95
CA ILE A 166 -20.03 -0.89 -5.15
C ILE A 166 -20.50 0.39 -4.42
N SER A 167 -21.82 0.58 -4.29
CA SER A 167 -22.42 1.68 -3.54
C SER A 167 -22.15 1.56 -2.03
N ASP A 168 -22.30 0.35 -1.47
CA ASP A 168 -22.03 0.10 -0.05
C ASP A 168 -20.53 0.28 0.28
N ILE A 169 -19.65 -0.16 -0.62
CA ILE A 169 -18.21 0.06 -0.49
C ILE A 169 -17.88 1.55 -0.48
N ALA A 170 -18.51 2.34 -1.37
CA ALA A 170 -18.33 3.79 -1.38
C ALA A 170 -18.74 4.43 -0.05
N ALA A 171 -19.88 4.02 0.51
CA ALA A 171 -20.38 4.50 1.80
C ALA A 171 -19.46 4.10 2.96
N GLN A 172 -18.99 2.85 3.02
CA GLN A 172 -18.07 2.36 4.05
C GLN A 172 -16.73 3.11 4.04
N LEU A 173 -16.25 3.50 2.86
CA LEU A 173 -15.05 4.31 2.69
C LEU A 173 -15.32 5.81 2.86
N GLY A 174 -16.54 6.20 3.25
CA GLY A 174 -17.00 7.58 3.48
C GLY A 174 -16.95 8.50 2.26
N PHE A 175 -17.22 7.97 1.08
CA PHE A 175 -17.61 8.79 -0.06
C PHE A 175 -19.08 9.18 0.09
N GLN A 176 -19.38 10.48 -0.07
CA GLN A 176 -20.76 10.98 -0.05
C GLN A 176 -21.57 10.40 -1.22
N GLU A 177 -20.93 10.18 -2.36
CA GLU A 177 -21.57 9.70 -3.58
C GLU A 177 -20.78 8.54 -4.20
N PRO A 178 -21.43 7.47 -4.68
CA PRO A 178 -20.78 6.39 -5.42
C PRO A 178 -19.97 6.87 -6.62
N SER A 179 -20.45 7.93 -7.28
CA SER A 179 -19.75 8.60 -8.39
C SER A 179 -18.38 9.16 -8.00
N ALA A 180 -18.23 9.66 -6.77
CA ALA A 180 -16.96 10.16 -6.26
C ALA A 180 -15.98 9.01 -6.01
N PHE A 181 -16.47 7.87 -5.50
CA PHE A 181 -15.66 6.66 -5.38
C PHE A 181 -15.20 6.14 -6.74
N HIS A 182 -16.08 6.06 -7.73
CA HIS A 182 -15.73 5.63 -9.09
C HIS A 182 -14.60 6.47 -9.70
N ARG A 183 -14.68 7.81 -9.57
CA ARG A 183 -13.64 8.71 -10.07
C ARG A 183 -12.32 8.55 -9.32
N ALA A 184 -12.38 8.42 -8.00
CA ALA A 184 -11.21 8.20 -7.17
C ALA A 184 -10.53 6.86 -7.49
N PHE A 185 -11.31 5.78 -7.56
CA PHE A 185 -10.83 4.44 -7.88
C PHE A 185 -10.21 4.39 -9.28
N LYS A 186 -10.88 4.93 -10.30
CA LYS A 186 -10.33 5.02 -11.65
C LYS A 186 -9.06 5.87 -11.72
N LYS A 187 -8.96 6.94 -10.91
CA LYS A 187 -7.72 7.73 -10.80
C LYS A 187 -6.58 6.92 -10.17
N TRP A 188 -6.89 6.02 -9.25
CA TRP A 188 -5.90 5.17 -8.59
C TRP A 188 -5.43 4.04 -9.51
N THR A 189 -6.35 3.24 -10.05
CA THR A 189 -6.06 1.98 -10.76
C THR A 189 -6.04 2.10 -12.28
N GLY A 190 -6.60 3.19 -12.84
CA GLY A 190 -6.86 3.33 -14.27
C GLY A 190 -8.15 2.63 -14.74
N GLU A 191 -8.73 1.73 -13.95
CA GLU A 191 -9.92 0.95 -14.28
C GLU A 191 -11.11 1.24 -13.33
N SER A 192 -12.33 0.89 -13.75
CA SER A 192 -13.49 1.07 -12.87
C SER A 192 -13.55 -0.03 -11.79
N PRO A 193 -14.11 0.25 -10.60
CA PRO A 193 -14.20 -0.76 -9.53
C PRO A 193 -15.02 -1.99 -9.94
N GLY A 194 -15.98 -1.85 -10.86
CA GLY A 194 -16.73 -2.96 -11.43
C GLY A 194 -15.89 -3.83 -12.37
N GLN A 195 -15.11 -3.22 -13.26
CA GLN A 195 -14.17 -3.95 -14.12
C GLN A 195 -13.10 -4.68 -13.30
N TYR A 196 -12.56 -4.02 -12.27
CA TYR A 196 -11.62 -4.62 -11.33
C TYR A 196 -12.22 -5.87 -10.66
N ARG A 197 -13.49 -5.81 -10.22
CA ARG A 197 -14.18 -6.97 -9.63
C ARG A 197 -14.39 -8.11 -10.62
N LEU A 198 -14.81 -7.81 -11.85
CA LEU A 198 -14.99 -8.81 -12.90
C LEU A 198 -13.66 -9.50 -13.24
N ARG A 199 -12.56 -8.73 -13.33
CA ARG A 199 -11.21 -9.27 -13.54
C ARG A 199 -10.80 -10.23 -12.42
N LEU A 200 -11.06 -9.87 -11.16
CA LEU A 200 -10.80 -10.74 -10.02
C LEU A 200 -11.61 -12.05 -10.06
N GLN A 201 -12.87 -11.98 -10.52
CA GLN A 201 -13.73 -13.16 -10.67
C GLN A 201 -13.26 -14.07 -11.81
N ALA A 202 -12.90 -13.50 -12.96
CA ALA A 202 -12.37 -14.26 -14.10
C ALA A 202 -11.07 -15.01 -13.76
N CYS A 203 -10.16 -14.36 -13.02
CA CYS A 203 -8.91 -14.99 -12.59
C CYS A 203 -9.14 -16.13 -11.56
N ALA A 204 -10.21 -16.06 -10.76
CA ALA A 204 -10.58 -17.11 -9.82
C ALA A 204 -11.20 -18.33 -10.52
N ASP A 205 -12.01 -18.15 -11.56
CA ASP A 205 -12.60 -19.23 -12.34
C ASP A 205 -11.58 -19.97 -13.22
N GLU A 206 -10.58 -19.26 -13.76
CA GLU A 206 -9.48 -19.89 -14.52
C GLU A 206 -8.60 -20.80 -13.63
N SER A 207 -8.36 -20.41 -12.38
CA SER A 207 -7.58 -21.20 -11.41
C SER A 207 -8.28 -22.50 -11.01
N GLN A 208 -9.62 -22.54 -11.01
CA GLN A 208 -10.40 -23.76 -10.72
C GLN A 208 -10.50 -24.68 -11.94
N SER A 209 -10.40 -24.14 -13.15
CA SER A 209 -10.49 -24.91 -14.40
C SER A 209 -9.19 -25.65 -14.72
N SER A 210 -8.03 -25.12 -14.31
CA SER A 210 -6.73 -25.79 -14.46
C SER A 210 -6.45 -26.90 -13.44
N GLU A 211 -7.21 -27.01 -12.35
CA GLU A 211 -7.14 -28.15 -11.42
C GLU A 211 -8.01 -29.36 -11.85
N LEU A 212 -8.85 -29.19 -12.88
CA LEU A 212 -9.79 -30.21 -13.38
C LEU A 212 -9.44 -30.77 -14.77
N SER A 213 -8.28 -30.42 -15.34
CA SER A 213 -7.72 -30.99 -16.58
C SER A 213 -6.34 -31.61 -16.33
#